data_AF-A0A7S6S2L7-F1
#
_entry.id   AF-A0A7S6S2L7-F1
#
_cell.length_a   1.000
_cell.length_b   1.000
_cell.length_c   1.000
_cell.angle_alpha   90.00
_cell.angle_beta   90.00
_cell.angle_gamma   90.00
#
_symmetry.space_group_name_H-M   'P 1'
#
loop_
_entity.id
_entity.type
_entity.pdbx_description
1 polymer ?
#
loop_
_entity_poly.entity_id
_entity_poly.type
_entity_poly.pdbx_seq_one_letter_code
_entity_poly.pdbx_strand_id
1 'polypeptide(L)'
;MGTLAELEIMSSKKKTFGELVREKRTEKKLTLRKFADRVGLSPTYVSQIEQGNFAPPPPDRIRKMAEVLEADADELIAAAGRMAEDVAGLIEKRPIEMASFLRHAKGLTPQQIEQLTKMAEDMSKRPKKD
;
A
#
# COMPACT_ATOMS: atom_id res chain seq x y z
N MET A 1 21.94 -31.50 -6.37
CA MET A 1 20.64 -31.40 -7.07
C MET A 1 19.58 -30.96 -6.07
N GLY A 2 19.64 -29.70 -5.65
CA GLY A 2 18.53 -28.94 -5.08
C GLY A 2 18.47 -27.69 -5.94
N THR A 3 17.42 -27.54 -6.72
CA THR A 3 17.36 -26.56 -7.80
C THR A 3 17.28 -25.15 -7.22
N LEU A 4 18.02 -24.21 -7.82
CA LEU A 4 17.90 -22.76 -7.57
C LEU A 4 16.44 -22.27 -7.70
N ALA A 5 15.58 -23.05 -8.37
CA ALA A 5 14.13 -22.86 -8.43
C ALA A 5 13.42 -22.93 -7.05
N GLU A 6 13.91 -23.69 -6.07
CA GLU A 6 13.31 -23.70 -4.73
C GLU A 6 13.57 -22.39 -3.96
N LEU A 7 14.69 -21.71 -4.23
CA LEU A 7 14.97 -20.38 -3.67
C LEU A 7 14.16 -19.29 -4.39
N GLU A 8 13.87 -19.47 -5.67
CA GLU A 8 13.06 -18.54 -6.47
C GLU A 8 11.55 -18.62 -6.12
N ILE A 9 11.06 -19.77 -5.66
CA ILE A 9 9.65 -19.95 -5.22
C ILE A 9 9.37 -19.30 -3.85
N MET A 10 10.41 -18.97 -3.06
CA MET A 10 10.25 -18.12 -1.88
C MET A 10 10.01 -16.63 -2.23
N SER A 11 9.89 -16.31 -3.52
CA SER A 11 9.50 -14.99 -4.03
C SER A 11 8.06 -14.63 -3.62
N SER A 12 7.97 -13.74 -2.62
CA SER A 12 7.00 -12.64 -2.57
C SER A 12 5.54 -13.02 -2.84
N LYS A 13 4.95 -13.86 -1.99
CA LYS A 13 3.50 -13.72 -1.76
C LYS A 13 3.30 -12.36 -1.11
N LYS A 14 2.77 -11.37 -1.84
CA LYS A 14 2.49 -10.04 -1.31
C LYS A 14 1.61 -10.21 -0.06
N LYS A 15 2.15 -9.90 1.12
CA LYS A 15 1.44 -10.05 2.39
C LYS A 15 0.13 -9.27 2.33
N THR A 16 -0.94 -9.87 2.82
CA THR A 16 -2.19 -9.16 3.03
C THR A 16 -2.00 -8.05 4.07
N PHE A 17 -2.87 -7.05 4.07
CA PHE A 17 -2.88 -6.00 5.08
C PHE A 17 -2.81 -6.56 6.52
N GLY A 18 -3.63 -7.57 6.82
CA GLY A 18 -3.70 -8.19 8.14
C GLY A 18 -2.38 -8.85 8.54
N GLU A 19 -1.77 -9.60 7.62
CA GLU A 19 -0.47 -10.26 7.85
C GLU A 19 0.63 -9.24 8.10
N LEU A 20 0.68 -8.17 7.31
CA LEU A 20 1.67 -7.10 7.45
C LEU A 20 1.52 -6.34 8.77
N VAL A 21 0.29 -6.00 9.18
CA VAL A 21 0.01 -5.37 10.47
C VAL A 21 0.45 -6.27 11.63
N ARG A 22 0.11 -7.56 11.56
CA ARG A 22 0.48 -8.53 12.60
C ARG A 22 1.99 -8.64 12.75
N GLU A 23 2.69 -8.77 11.65
CA GLU A 23 4.16 -8.82 11.60
C GLU A 23 4.77 -7.60 12.27
N LYS A 24 4.46 -6.39 11.78
CA LYS A 24 4.99 -5.13 12.33
C LYS A 24 4.67 -4.99 13.83
N ARG A 25 3.46 -5.38 14.25
CA ARG A 25 3.07 -5.37 15.67
C ARG A 25 3.95 -6.30 16.50
N THR A 26 4.22 -7.50 16.01
CA THR A 26 5.07 -8.48 16.71
C THR A 26 6.54 -8.09 16.73
N GLU A 27 7.06 -7.49 15.66
CA GLU A 27 8.41 -6.90 15.60
C GLU A 27 8.59 -5.82 16.67
N LYS A 28 7.57 -4.98 16.84
CA LYS A 28 7.51 -3.97 17.92
C LYS A 28 7.21 -4.55 19.31
N LYS A 29 7.09 -5.88 19.44
CA LYS A 29 6.75 -6.58 20.69
C LYS A 29 5.48 -6.06 21.36
N LEU A 30 4.55 -5.53 20.57
CA LEU A 30 3.28 -5.04 21.06
C LEU A 30 2.28 -6.19 21.19
N THR A 31 1.71 -6.35 22.37
CA THR A 31 0.55 -7.23 22.54
C THR A 31 -0.63 -6.68 21.74
N LEU A 32 -1.53 -7.56 21.29
CA LEU A 32 -2.77 -7.17 20.61
C LEU A 32 -3.55 -6.06 21.35
N ARG A 33 -3.73 -6.20 22.68
CA ARG A 33 -4.42 -5.20 23.52
C ARG A 33 -3.72 -3.85 23.51
N LYS A 34 -2.43 -3.80 23.86
CA LYS A 34 -1.63 -2.55 23.82
C LYS A 34 -1.67 -1.86 22.45
N PHE A 35 -1.61 -2.62 21.36
CA PHE A 35 -1.70 -2.05 20.02
C PHE A 35 -3.10 -1.47 19.76
N ALA A 36 -4.15 -2.24 20.04
CA ALA A 36 -5.53 -1.80 19.90
C ALA A 36 -5.81 -0.52 20.71
N ASP A 37 -5.35 -0.46 21.95
CA ASP A 37 -5.49 0.72 22.82
C ASP A 37 -4.80 1.96 22.22
N ARG A 38 -3.56 1.82 21.72
CA ARG A 38 -2.81 2.94 21.11
C ARG A 38 -3.41 3.46 19.81
N VAL A 39 -4.08 2.60 19.05
CA VAL A 39 -4.76 2.96 17.79
C VAL A 39 -6.21 3.43 18.04
N GLY A 40 -6.74 3.21 19.26
CA GLY A 40 -8.12 3.51 19.62
C GLY A 40 -9.12 2.58 18.93
N LEU A 41 -8.81 1.28 18.89
CA LEU A 41 -9.64 0.20 18.35
C LEU A 41 -9.87 -0.88 19.41
N SER A 42 -10.88 -1.72 19.24
CA SER A 42 -11.06 -2.87 20.12
C SER A 42 -10.05 -3.99 19.80
N PRO A 43 -9.55 -4.75 20.80
CA PRO A 43 -8.66 -5.89 20.55
C PRO A 43 -9.28 -6.92 19.59
N THR A 44 -10.59 -7.16 19.70
CA THR A 44 -11.32 -8.06 18.79
C THR A 44 -11.26 -7.57 17.35
N TYR A 45 -11.48 -6.28 17.10
CA TYR A 45 -11.44 -5.70 15.76
C TYR A 45 -10.05 -5.83 15.13
N VAL A 46 -9.00 -5.52 15.91
CA VAL A 46 -7.60 -5.72 15.48
C VAL A 46 -7.32 -7.19 15.16
N SER A 47 -7.80 -8.13 15.99
CA SER A 47 -7.63 -9.57 15.73
C SER A 47 -8.30 -10.00 14.43
N GLN A 48 -9.51 -9.51 14.14
CA GLN A 48 -10.23 -9.84 12.91
C GLN A 48 -9.53 -9.27 11.67
N ILE A 49 -8.95 -8.08 11.78
CA ILE A 49 -8.11 -7.48 10.73
C ILE A 49 -6.86 -8.33 10.49
N GLU A 50 -6.11 -8.67 11.54
CA GLU A 50 -4.85 -9.43 11.42
C GLU A 50 -5.05 -10.85 10.88
N GLN A 51 -6.26 -11.40 11.05
CA GLN A 51 -6.66 -12.69 10.49
C GLN A 51 -7.21 -12.59 9.06
N GLY A 52 -7.38 -11.37 8.53
CA GLY A 52 -7.96 -11.15 7.20
C GLY A 52 -9.48 -11.34 7.13
N ASN A 53 -10.16 -11.49 8.27
CA ASN A 53 -11.61 -11.67 8.32
C ASN A 53 -12.36 -10.35 8.09
N PHE A 54 -11.77 -9.23 8.52
CA PHE A 54 -12.32 -7.89 8.34
C PHE A 54 -11.52 -7.10 7.31
N ALA A 55 -12.24 -6.27 6.56
CA ALA A 55 -11.61 -5.33 5.64
C ALA A 55 -10.70 -4.34 6.39
N PRO A 56 -9.62 -3.86 5.74
CA PRO A 56 -8.79 -2.80 6.29
C PRO A 56 -9.61 -1.56 6.69
N PRO A 57 -9.25 -0.90 7.80
CA PRO A 57 -9.98 0.27 8.28
C PRO A 57 -9.79 1.48 7.33
N PRO A 58 -10.47 2.61 7.57
CA PRO A 58 -10.28 3.82 6.77
C PRO A 58 -8.83 4.33 6.79
N PRO A 59 -8.39 5.08 5.77
CA PRO A 59 -7.00 5.58 5.66
C PRO A 59 -6.47 6.27 6.92
N ASP A 60 -7.25 7.12 7.59
CA ASP A 60 -6.84 7.79 8.83
C ASP A 60 -6.48 6.82 9.95
N ARG A 61 -7.22 5.71 10.04
CA ARG A 61 -6.92 4.64 11.00
C ARG A 61 -5.68 3.87 10.60
N ILE A 62 -5.48 3.62 9.30
CA ILE A 62 -4.27 2.97 8.79
C ILE A 62 -3.04 3.84 9.09
N ARG A 63 -3.11 5.16 8.91
CA ARG A 63 -2.02 6.08 9.30
C ARG A 63 -1.74 6.02 10.79
N LYS A 64 -2.78 5.99 11.62
CA LYS A 64 -2.59 5.83 13.07
C LYS A 64 -1.92 4.50 13.43
N MET A 65 -2.27 3.43 12.72
CA MET A 65 -1.58 2.14 12.85
C MET A 65 -0.12 2.27 12.44
N ALA A 66 0.18 2.91 11.31
CA ALA A 66 1.55 3.15 10.82
C ALA A 66 2.40 3.90 11.85
N GLU A 67 1.87 4.97 12.44
CA GLU A 67 2.54 5.72 13.51
C GLU A 67 2.91 4.82 14.71
N VAL A 68 1.97 4.01 15.19
CA VAL A 68 2.19 3.14 16.36
C VAL A 68 3.15 2.00 16.04
N LEU A 69 3.15 1.53 14.79
CA LEU A 69 4.01 0.46 14.29
C LEU A 69 5.38 0.98 13.84
N GLU A 70 5.57 2.31 13.75
CA GLU A 70 6.69 2.97 13.08
C GLU A 70 6.97 2.35 11.71
N ALA A 71 5.91 2.18 10.92
CA ALA A 71 5.93 1.64 9.57
C ALA A 71 5.60 2.72 8.54
N ASP A 72 5.88 2.45 7.27
CA ASP A 72 5.47 3.32 6.17
C ASP A 72 3.94 3.26 6.00
N ALA A 73 3.29 4.42 6.07
CA ALA A 73 1.85 4.52 5.93
C ALA A 73 1.38 4.16 4.51
N ASP A 74 2.17 4.49 3.48
CA ASP A 74 1.83 4.21 2.09
C ASP A 74 1.95 2.71 1.81
N GLU A 75 2.90 2.03 2.44
CA GLU A 75 3.00 0.56 2.38
C GLU A 75 1.73 -0.09 2.95
N LEU A 76 1.27 0.34 4.14
CA LEU A 76 0.05 -0.19 4.75
C LEU A 76 -1.21 0.17 3.95
N ILE A 77 -1.31 1.38 3.40
CA ILE A 77 -2.43 1.81 2.56
C ILE A 77 -2.48 1.00 1.26
N ALA A 78 -1.33 0.77 0.62
CA ALA A 78 -1.24 -0.07 -0.56
C ALA A 78 -1.59 -1.53 -0.25
N ALA A 79 -1.14 -2.06 0.89
CA ALA A 79 -1.50 -3.41 1.36
C ALA A 79 -3.00 -3.54 1.67
N ALA A 80 -3.66 -2.44 2.04
CA ALA A 80 -5.10 -2.36 2.22
C ALA A 80 -5.89 -2.30 0.90
N GLY A 81 -5.22 -2.35 -0.26
CA GLY A 81 -5.86 -2.19 -1.56
C GLY A 81 -6.40 -0.78 -1.80
N ARG A 82 -5.89 0.21 -1.05
CA ARG A 82 -6.27 1.62 -1.17
C ARG A 82 -5.14 2.40 -1.83
N MET A 83 -5.50 3.56 -2.40
CA MET A 83 -4.53 4.51 -2.95
C MET A 83 -4.13 5.52 -1.88
N ALA A 84 -2.91 6.05 -1.96
CA ALA A 84 -2.48 7.19 -1.15
C ALA A 84 -3.38 8.41 -1.44
N GLU A 85 -3.59 9.27 -0.43
CA GLU A 85 -4.58 10.37 -0.49
C GLU A 85 -4.20 11.45 -1.50
N ASP A 86 -2.91 11.72 -1.66
CA ASP A 86 -2.39 12.60 -2.70
C ASP A 86 -2.74 12.06 -4.10
N VAL A 87 -2.66 10.74 -4.31
CA VAL A 87 -3.03 10.10 -5.57
C VAL A 87 -4.54 10.15 -5.81
N ALA A 88 -5.36 9.94 -4.77
CA ALA A 88 -6.81 10.11 -4.85
C ALA A 88 -7.17 11.55 -5.26
N GLY A 89 -6.55 12.55 -4.62
CA GLY A 89 -6.74 13.96 -4.98
C GLY A 89 -6.25 14.31 -6.40
N LEU A 90 -5.23 13.62 -6.92
CA LEU A 90 -4.81 13.78 -8.32
C LEU A 90 -5.86 13.26 -9.30
N ILE A 91 -6.50 12.12 -9.00
CA ILE A 91 -7.58 11.57 -9.82
C ILE A 91 -8.80 12.49 -9.78
N GLU A 92 -9.18 12.98 -8.60
CA GLU A 92 -10.33 13.87 -8.44
C GLU A 92 -10.19 15.18 -9.23
N LYS A 93 -8.98 15.72 -9.34
CA LYS A 93 -8.72 16.95 -10.10
C LYS A 93 -8.89 16.78 -11.61
N ARG A 94 -8.69 15.57 -12.16
CA ARG A 94 -8.70 15.27 -13.60
C ARG A 94 -9.28 13.87 -13.89
N PRO A 95 -10.56 13.63 -13.57
CA PRO A 95 -11.10 12.28 -13.53
C PRO A 95 -11.20 11.64 -14.91
N ILE A 96 -11.52 12.41 -15.96
CA ILE A 96 -11.69 11.90 -17.32
C ILE A 96 -10.33 11.53 -17.92
N GLU A 97 -9.35 12.44 -17.83
CA GLU A 97 -8.00 12.25 -18.34
C GLU A 97 -7.30 11.10 -17.62
N MET A 98 -7.41 11.06 -16.28
CA MET A 98 -6.78 10.01 -15.48
C MET A 98 -7.44 8.65 -15.71
N ALA A 99 -8.77 8.58 -15.79
CA ALA A 99 -9.45 7.33 -16.13
C ALA A 99 -9.10 6.85 -17.56
N SER A 100 -9.00 7.77 -18.52
CA SER A 100 -8.55 7.44 -19.88
C SER A 100 -7.13 6.89 -19.89
N PHE A 101 -6.21 7.55 -19.19
CA PHE A 101 -4.82 7.10 -19.05
C PHE A 101 -4.76 5.70 -18.43
N LEU A 102 -5.39 5.48 -17.27
CA LEU A 102 -5.36 4.19 -16.56
C LEU A 102 -5.97 3.04 -17.39
N ARG A 103 -7.02 3.32 -18.18
CA ARG A 103 -7.59 2.31 -19.09
C ARG A 103 -6.59 1.83 -20.15
N HIS A 104 -5.78 2.73 -20.71
CA HIS A 104 -4.75 2.38 -21.68
C HIS A 104 -3.49 1.79 -21.03
N ALA A 105 -3.16 2.23 -19.82
CA ALA A 105 -2.00 1.75 -19.08
C ALA A 105 -2.15 0.33 -18.51
N LYS A 106 -3.38 -0.22 -18.46
CA LYS A 106 -3.68 -1.54 -17.87
C LYS A 106 -2.84 -2.70 -18.41
N GLY A 107 -2.42 -2.63 -19.68
CA GLY A 107 -1.65 -3.70 -20.34
C GLY A 107 -0.14 -3.56 -20.24
N LEU A 108 0.37 -2.52 -19.58
CA LEU A 108 1.80 -2.23 -19.56
C LEU A 108 2.55 -3.10 -18.55
N THR A 109 3.78 -3.47 -18.92
CA THR A 109 4.70 -4.16 -18.00
C THR A 109 5.25 -3.19 -16.95
N PRO A 110 5.78 -3.69 -15.81
CA PRO A 110 6.42 -2.83 -14.81
C PRO A 110 7.53 -1.94 -15.39
N GLN A 111 8.34 -2.47 -16.32
CA GLN A 111 9.41 -1.71 -16.97
C GLN A 111 8.86 -0.60 -17.87
N GLN A 112 7.75 -0.86 -18.58
CA GLN A 112 7.08 0.15 -19.41
C GLN A 112 6.44 1.25 -18.55
N ILE A 113 5.85 0.88 -17.40
CA ILE A 113 5.32 1.83 -16.43
C ILE A 113 6.45 2.72 -15.90
N GLU A 114 7.60 2.15 -15.53
CA GLU A 114 8.76 2.94 -15.09
C GLU A 114 9.26 3.91 -16.16
N GLN A 115 9.32 3.47 -17.43
CA GLN A 115 9.69 4.33 -18.55
C GLN A 115 8.71 5.50 -18.72
N LEU A 116 7.40 5.25 -18.64
CA LEU A 116 6.39 6.31 -18.72
C LEU A 116 6.49 7.30 -17.55
N THR A 117 6.77 6.82 -16.34
CA THR A 117 7.00 7.68 -15.18
C THR A 117 8.17 8.62 -15.43
N LYS A 118 9.31 8.11 -15.92
CA LYS A 118 10.48 8.94 -16.29
C LYS A 118 10.12 9.98 -17.36
N MET A 119 9.37 9.60 -18.38
CA MET A 119 8.90 10.53 -19.41
C MET A 119 8.02 11.65 -18.81
N ALA A 120 7.12 11.32 -17.89
CA ALA A 120 6.26 12.29 -17.21
C ALA A 120 7.06 13.28 -16.36
N GLU A 121 8.07 12.79 -15.62
CA GLU A 121 9.00 13.64 -14.87
C GLU A 121 9.74 14.61 -15.80
N ASP A 122 10.30 14.12 -16.91
CA ASP A 122 11.01 14.96 -17.87
C ASP A 122 10.10 16.01 -18.51
N MET A 123 8.85 15.65 -18.84
CA MET A 123 7.85 16.58 -19.35
C MET A 123 7.51 17.66 -18.32
N SER A 124 7.44 17.33 -17.03
CA SER A 124 7.18 18.30 -15.95
C SER A 124 8.32 19.29 -15.71
N LYS A 125 9.56 18.89 -16.03
CA LYS A 125 10.77 19.71 -15.89
C LYS A 125 10.99 20.65 -17.07
N ARG A 126 10.37 20.38 -18.22
CA ARG A 126 10.44 21.26 -19.40
C ARG A 126 9.50 22.45 -19.22
N PRO A 127 9.92 23.69 -19.55
CA PRO A 127 9.04 24.85 -19.49
C PRO A 127 7.84 24.61 -20.42
N LYS A 128 6.63 24.87 -19.93
CA LYS A 128 5.43 24.86 -20.77
C LYS A 128 5.64 25.92 -21.85
N LYS A 129 5.70 25.47 -23.11
CA LYS A 129 5.67 26.37 -24.24
C LYS A 129 4.20 26.77 -24.40
N ASP A 130 3.92 28.04 -24.12
CA ASP A 130 2.63 28.67 -24.42
C ASP A 130 2.27 28.56 -25.91
#